data_AF-A0A4U1MGZ2-F1
#
_entry.id   AF-A0A4U1MGZ2-F1
#
_cell.length_a   1.000
_cell.length_b   1.000
_cell.length_c   1.000
_cell.angle_alpha   90.00
_cell.angle_beta   90.00
_cell.angle_gamma   90.00
#
_symmetry.space_group_name_H-M   'P 1'
#
loop_
_entity.id
_entity.type
_entity.pdbx_description
1 polymer ?
#
loop_
_entity_poly.entity_id
_entity_poly.type
_entity_poly.pdbx_seq_one_letter_code
_entity_poly.pdbx_strand_id
1 'polypeptide(L)'
;MRGERVMKQLQDKMTDYKRFAFVLLSLSVFLYIGSFLPVEGKSDGGTLILTGGGFLLVGIALFFYSRAIAIQKKLNEHEDIRK
;
A
#
# COMPACT_ATOMS: atom_id res chain seq x y z
N MET A 1 3.37 9.25 -30.16
CA MET A 1 4.35 9.94 -29.28
C MET A 1 3.78 10.49 -27.95
N ARG A 2 2.80 11.42 -27.89
CA ARG A 2 2.33 11.98 -26.59
C ARG A 2 1.48 11.00 -25.76
N GLY A 3 0.57 10.26 -26.41
CA GLY A 3 -0.30 9.28 -25.73
C GLY A 3 0.45 8.10 -25.10
N GLU A 4 1.49 7.60 -25.77
CA GLU A 4 2.32 6.49 -25.26
C GLU A 4 3.09 6.85 -23.99
N ARG A 5 3.57 8.10 -23.90
CA ARG A 5 4.24 8.60 -22.69
C ARG A 5 3.29 8.68 -21.50
N VAL A 6 2.06 9.14 -21.72
CA VAL A 6 1.03 9.22 -20.66
C VAL A 6 0.66 7.82 -20.16
N MET A 7 0.52 6.85 -21.08
CA MET A 7 0.20 5.46 -20.72
C MET A 7 1.30 4.85 -19.86
N LYS A 8 2.57 5.04 -20.26
CA LYS A 8 3.73 4.58 -19.49
C LYS A 8 3.77 5.21 -18.10
N GLN A 9 3.52 6.52 -17.99
CA GLN A 9 3.46 7.20 -16.68
C GLN A 9 2.35 6.66 -15.77
N LEU A 10 1.19 6.29 -16.33
CA LEU A 10 0.12 5.66 -15.55
C LEU A 10 0.51 4.27 -15.06
N GLN A 11 1.17 3.48 -15.90
CA GLN A 11 1.67 2.15 -15.54
C GLN A 11 2.75 2.20 -14.47
N ASP A 12 3.69 3.14 -14.58
CA ASP A 12 4.71 3.38 -13.56
C ASP A 12 4.06 3.79 -12.23
N LYS A 13 3.12 4.74 -12.28
CA LYS A 13 2.39 5.20 -11.08
C LYS A 13 1.55 4.11 -10.42
N MET A 14 0.92 3.23 -11.21
CA MET A 14 0.24 2.04 -10.68
C MET A 14 1.22 1.13 -9.95
N THR A 15 2.39 0.89 -10.53
CA THR A 15 3.43 0.04 -9.96
C THR A 15 3.91 0.60 -8.62
N ASP A 16 4.12 1.91 -8.54
CA ASP A 16 4.51 2.58 -7.30
C ASP A 16 3.43 2.46 -6.21
N TYR A 17 2.16 2.64 -6.55
CA TYR A 17 1.06 2.42 -5.59
C TYR A 17 1.00 0.98 -5.08
N LYS A 18 1.24 -0.03 -5.93
CA LYS A 18 1.33 -1.43 -5.47
C LYS A 18 2.51 -1.63 -4.52
N ARG A 19 3.67 -1.04 -4.83
CA ARG A 19 4.87 -1.12 -3.97
C ARG A 19 4.64 -0.46 -2.62
N PHE A 20 4.06 0.74 -2.58
CA PHE A 20 3.74 1.41 -1.32
C PHE A 20 2.75 0.62 -0.48
N ALA A 21 1.67 0.09 -1.08
CA ALA A 21 0.72 -0.77 -0.39
C ALA A 21 1.42 -1.98 0.25
N PHE A 22 2.29 -2.65 -0.50
CA PHE A 22 3.03 -3.82 -0.01
C PHE A 22 3.99 -3.49 1.13
N VAL A 23 4.78 -2.41 1.00
CA VAL A 23 5.73 -1.99 2.04
C VAL A 23 5.00 -1.59 3.32
N LEU A 24 3.91 -0.83 3.22
CA LEU A 24 3.12 -0.41 4.38
C LEU A 24 2.45 -1.60 5.08
N LEU A 25 1.91 -2.55 4.31
CA LEU A 25 1.34 -3.77 4.85
C LEU A 25 2.40 -4.60 5.57
N SER A 26 3.58 -4.77 4.96
CA SER A 26 4.70 -5.49 5.57
C SER A 26 5.12 -4.82 6.89
N LEU A 27 5.26 -3.49 6.89
CA LEU A 27 5.60 -2.73 8.09
C LEU A 27 4.52 -2.87 9.18
N SER A 28 3.24 -2.86 8.81
CA SER A 28 2.14 -3.08 9.77
C SER A 28 2.21 -4.44 10.45
N VAL A 29 2.59 -5.49 9.72
CA VAL A 29 2.78 -6.84 10.27
C VAL A 29 3.94 -6.86 11.24
N PHE A 30 5.07 -6.20 10.92
CA PHE A 30 6.19 -6.08 11.84
C PHE A 30 5.82 -5.33 13.14
N LEU A 31 5.07 -4.22 13.04
CA LEU A 31 4.59 -3.49 14.22
C LEU A 31 3.65 -4.34 15.06
N TYR A 32 2.74 -5.08 14.41
CA TYR A 32 1.84 -6.00 15.10
C TYR A 32 2.61 -7.11 15.81
N ILE A 33 3.55 -7.78 15.15
CA ILE A 33 4.42 -8.78 15.81
C ILE A 33 5.15 -8.15 17.00
N GLY A 34 5.71 -6.94 16.82
CA GLY A 34 6.36 -6.19 17.89
C GLY A 34 5.45 -5.87 19.08
N SER A 35 4.14 -5.73 18.86
CA SER A 35 3.17 -5.50 19.93
C SER A 35 2.91 -6.74 20.79
N PHE A 36 3.19 -7.96 20.29
CA PHE A 36 3.10 -9.21 21.06
C PHE A 36 4.42 -9.62 21.73
N LEU A 37 5.55 -9.06 21.32
CA LEU A 37 6.83 -9.39 21.94
C LEU A 37 6.85 -8.95 23.41
N PRO A 38 7.20 -9.86 24.35
CA PRO A 38 7.40 -9.52 25.74
C PRO A 38 8.74 -8.80 25.87
N VAL A 39 8.70 -7.49 26.07
CA VAL A 39 9.88 -6.64 26.29
C VAL A 39 9.76 -6.06 27.69
N GLU A 40 10.77 -6.28 28.53
CA GLU A 40 10.81 -5.70 29.87
C GLU A 40 10.68 -4.17 29.79
N GLY A 41 9.76 -3.62 30.58
CA GLY A 41 9.45 -2.19 30.57
C GLY A 41 8.49 -1.72 29.47
N LYS A 42 7.95 -2.61 28.62
CA LYS A 42 6.89 -2.24 27.67
C LYS A 42 5.60 -1.93 28.41
N SER A 43 5.18 -0.67 28.39
CA SER A 43 3.91 -0.23 28.95
C SER A 43 2.73 -0.60 28.05
N ASP A 44 1.53 -0.60 28.62
CA ASP A 44 0.27 -0.76 27.87
C ASP A 44 0.14 0.28 26.75
N GLY A 45 0.63 1.52 27.01
CA GLY A 45 0.70 2.58 26.01
C GLY A 45 1.60 2.23 24.82
N GLY A 46 2.76 1.61 25.06
CA GLY A 46 3.64 1.14 23.98
C GLY A 46 2.98 0.07 23.11
N THR A 47 2.26 -0.87 23.73
CA THR A 47 1.49 -1.90 23.01
C THR A 47 0.36 -1.28 22.17
N LEU A 48 -0.35 -0.29 22.73
CA LEU A 48 -1.43 0.42 22.03
C LEU A 48 -0.91 1.24 20.85
N ILE A 49 0.24 1.90 20.98
CA ILE A 49 0.88 2.65 19.88
C ILE A 49 1.29 1.71 18.75
N LEU A 50 1.96 0.59 19.06
CA LEU A 50 2.38 -0.38 18.03
C LEU A 50 1.18 -0.98 17.29
N THR A 51 0.15 -1.37 18.02
CA THR A 51 -1.06 -1.96 17.46
C THR A 51 -1.87 -0.95 16.66
N GLY A 52 -2.12 0.23 17.21
CA GLY A 52 -2.84 1.31 16.55
C GLY A 52 -2.11 1.85 15.33
N GLY A 53 -0.78 2.02 15.42
CA GLY A 53 0.07 2.38 14.30
C GLY A 53 0.05 1.32 13.19
N GLY A 54 0.07 0.03 13.55
CA GLY A 54 -0.12 -1.07 12.61
C GLY A 54 -1.44 -0.96 11.84
N PHE A 55 -2.57 -0.79 12.54
CA PHE A 55 -3.88 -0.62 11.89
C PHE A 55 -3.96 0.62 11.00
N LEU A 56 -3.35 1.73 11.42
CA LEU A 56 -3.25 2.94 10.60
C LEU A 56 -2.48 2.65 9.29
N LEU A 57 -1.34 1.97 9.37
CA LEU A 57 -0.55 1.57 8.20
C LEU A 57 -1.33 0.65 7.26
N VAL A 58 -2.12 -0.29 7.79
CA VAL A 58 -3.03 -1.12 6.99
C VAL A 58 -4.04 -0.24 6.24
N GLY A 59 -4.67 0.72 6.92
CA GLY A 59 -5.60 1.66 6.28
C GLY A 59 -4.96 2.44 5.12
N ILE A 60 -3.74 2.94 5.31
CA ILE A 60 -2.99 3.65 4.27
C ILE A 60 -2.59 2.68 3.14
N ALA A 61 -2.20 1.45 3.45
CA ALA A 61 -1.88 0.42 2.45
C ALA A 61 -3.08 0.11 1.56
N LEU A 62 -4.27 -0.05 2.16
CA LEU A 62 -5.52 -0.27 1.43
C LEU A 62 -5.83 0.92 0.51
N PHE A 63 -5.66 2.15 0.99
CA PHE A 63 -5.81 3.34 0.14
C PHE A 63 -4.93 3.29 -1.11
N PHE A 64 -3.63 3.00 -0.97
CA PHE A 64 -2.73 2.90 -2.11
C PHE A 64 -3.10 1.74 -3.04
N TYR A 65 -3.48 0.59 -2.48
CA TYR A 65 -3.92 -0.56 -3.26
C TYR A 65 -5.18 -0.26 -4.09
N SER A 66 -6.18 0.39 -3.50
CA SER A 66 -7.40 0.83 -4.21
C SER A 66 -7.08 1.79 -5.35
N ARG A 67 -6.12 2.70 -5.16
CA ARG A 67 -5.67 3.61 -6.22
C ARG A 67 -4.95 2.86 -7.35
N ALA A 68 -4.15 1.84 -7.02
CA ALA A 68 -3.52 0.99 -8.02
C ALA A 68 -4.55 0.23 -8.85
N ILE A 69 -5.58 -0.36 -8.23
CA ILE A 69 -6.67 -1.05 -8.93
C ILE A 69 -7.40 -0.10 -9.88
N ALA A 70 -7.71 1.11 -9.41
CA ALA A 70 -8.40 2.10 -10.24
C ALA A 70 -7.59 2.49 -11.49
N ILE A 71 -6.26 2.59 -11.38
CA ILE A 71 -5.40 2.83 -12.55
C ILE A 71 -5.34 1.59 -13.44
N GLN A 72 -5.18 0.40 -12.85
CA GLN A 72 -5.13 -0.86 -13.61
C GLN A 72 -6.38 -1.06 -14.47
N LYS A 73 -7.56 -0.76 -13.92
CA LYS A 73 -8.82 -0.83 -14.68
C LYS A 73 -8.80 0.07 -15.91
N LYS A 74 -8.34 1.33 -15.76
CA LYS A 74 -8.22 2.28 -16.88
C LYS A 74 -7.22 1.83 -17.94
N LEU A 75 -6.10 1.22 -17.53
CA LEU A 75 -5.10 0.67 -18.46
C LEU A 75 -5.71 -0.46 -19.29
N ASN A 76 -6.41 -1.40 -18.63
CA ASN A 76 -7.04 -2.53 -19.30
C ASN A 76 -8.13 -2.10 -20.30
N GLU A 77 -8.97 -1.13 -19.93
CA GLU A 77 -9.99 -0.55 -20.84
C GLU A 77 -9.34 0.04 -22.11
N HIS A 78 -8.18 0.68 -21.97
CA HIS A 78 -7.42 1.22 -23.11
C HIS A 78 -6.75 0.15 -23.98
N GLU A 79 -6.35 -0.99 -23.40
CA GLU A 79 -5.80 -2.12 -24.16
C GLU A 79 -6.89 -2.83 -24.97
N ASP A 80 -8.08 -3.01 -24.40
CA ASP A 80 -9.20 -3.67 -25.08
C ASP A 80 -9.75 -2.83 -26.25
N ILE A 81 -9.77 -1.49 -26.15
CA ILE A 81 -10.18 -0.59 -27.26
C ILE A 81 -9.17 -0.63 -28.43
N ARG A 82 -7.90 -0.99 -28.18
CA ARG A 82 -6.85 -1.00 -29.21
C ARG A 82 -6.67 -2.34 -29.93
N LYS A 83 -7.34 -3.39 -29.49
CA LYS A 83 -7.40 -4.70 -30.18
C LYS A 83 -8.49 -4.68 -31.25
#